data_AF-A0A3S4FGD7-F1
#
_entry.id   AF-A0A3S4FGD7-F1
#
_cell.length_a   1.000
_cell.length_b   1.000
_cell.length_c   1.000
_cell.angle_alpha   90.00
_cell.angle_beta   90.00
_cell.angle_gamma   90.00
#
_symmetry.space_group_name_H-M   'P 1'
#
loop_
_entity.id
_entity.type
_entity.pdbx_description
1 polymer ?
#
loop_
_entity_poly.entity_id
_entity_poly.type
_entity_poly.pdbx_seq_one_letter_code
_entity_poly.pdbx_strand_id
1 'polypeptide(L)'
;MTLSNMRILTKVLACIGLLGAMVAGAIWYVSVQMMSIDDAYSRLIANTAEGIQSASRANLLVVNFGRLTWRMEGETDIATAKKLIDETNDTVREFRDVMEHAKKLLPKFAARLDQLRGRVDAMARDYPALQNAVLASDRAAATAAAMVVTRQLDPIRADFRALVADADKAMNEESDAATADTYGTVKMTAIALALSLAVVIAIIVVVVQTTVVAPITRIIATMERLAGGDYDAELIGTARKDEVGMIARTV
;
A
#
# COMPACT_ATOMS: atom_id res chain seq x y z
N MET A 1 14.67 -40.76 -19.19
CA MET A 1 15.35 -41.38 -18.03
C MET A 1 14.29 -41.88 -17.07
N THR A 2 14.26 -43.18 -16.74
CA THR A 2 13.29 -43.73 -15.78
C THR A 2 13.75 -43.44 -14.35
N LEU A 3 12.88 -42.89 -13.50
CA LEU A 3 13.14 -42.61 -12.07
C LEU A 3 13.67 -43.85 -11.32
N SER A 4 13.33 -45.04 -11.78
CA SER A 4 13.77 -46.32 -11.21
C SER A 4 15.28 -46.58 -11.28
N ASN A 5 16.01 -45.96 -12.22
CA ASN A 5 17.44 -46.19 -12.44
C ASN A 5 18.36 -45.15 -11.78
N MET A 6 17.79 -44.16 -11.10
CA MET A 6 18.55 -43.14 -10.36
C MET A 6 18.92 -43.63 -8.97
N ARG A 7 20.10 -43.20 -8.48
CA ARG A 7 20.55 -43.45 -7.11
C ARG A 7 19.55 -42.94 -6.07
N ILE A 8 19.42 -43.65 -4.94
CA ILE A 8 18.52 -43.27 -3.83
C ILE A 8 18.84 -41.85 -3.35
N LEU A 9 20.12 -41.50 -3.20
CA LEU A 9 20.55 -40.16 -2.79
C LEU A 9 20.01 -39.07 -3.73
N THR A 10 20.10 -39.30 -5.06
CA THR A 10 19.60 -38.33 -6.04
C THR A 10 18.08 -38.19 -5.99
N LYS A 11 17.34 -39.27 -5.70
CA LYS A 11 15.88 -39.23 -5.50
C LYS A 11 15.50 -38.40 -4.27
N VAL A 12 16.21 -38.60 -3.15
CA VAL A 12 16.00 -37.85 -1.91
C VAL A 12 16.34 -36.37 -2.12
N LEU A 13 17.49 -36.07 -2.73
CA LEU A 13 17.88 -34.68 -3.05
C LEU A 13 16.89 -34.00 -4.01
N ALA A 14 16.32 -34.74 -4.97
CA ALA A 14 15.28 -34.20 -5.84
C ALA A 14 13.99 -33.86 -5.06
N CYS A 15 13.59 -34.68 -4.09
CA CYS A 15 12.44 -34.40 -3.22
C CYS A 15 12.69 -33.17 -2.33
N ILE A 16 13.89 -33.07 -1.74
CA ILE A 16 14.30 -31.90 -0.95
C ILE A 16 14.37 -30.65 -1.82
N GLY A 17 14.91 -30.76 -3.03
CA GLY A 17 14.98 -29.65 -3.99
C GLY A 17 13.60 -29.16 -4.41
N LEU A 18 12.64 -30.06 -4.61
CA LEU A 18 11.25 -29.73 -4.92
C LEU A 18 10.59 -28.97 -3.75
N LEU A 19 10.79 -29.42 -2.51
CA LEU A 19 10.34 -28.69 -1.31
C LEU A 19 11.01 -27.31 -1.20
N GLY A 20 12.32 -27.23 -1.44
CA GLY A 20 13.07 -25.97 -1.41
C GLY A 20 12.56 -24.98 -2.46
N ALA A 21 12.30 -25.44 -3.69
CA ALA A 21 11.74 -24.62 -4.76
C ALA A 21 10.33 -24.12 -4.42
N MET A 22 9.48 -24.97 -3.82
CA MET A 22 8.15 -24.58 -3.35
C MET A 22 8.25 -23.49 -2.28
N VAL A 23 9.11 -23.66 -1.27
CA VAL A 23 9.30 -22.67 -0.20
C VAL A 23 9.85 -21.36 -0.75
N ALA A 24 10.84 -21.41 -1.65
CA ALA A 24 11.39 -20.21 -2.29
C ALA A 24 10.31 -19.46 -3.10
N GLY A 25 9.49 -20.18 -3.87
CA GLY A 25 8.37 -19.59 -4.60
C GLY A 25 7.31 -18.98 -3.69
N ALA A 26 6.99 -19.64 -2.57
CA ALA A 26 6.09 -19.13 -1.55
C ALA A 26 6.59 -17.82 -0.93
N ILE A 27 7.86 -17.78 -0.51
CA ILE A 27 8.49 -16.59 0.06
C ILE A 27 8.47 -15.46 -0.96
N TRP A 28 8.90 -15.73 -2.20
CA TRP A 28 8.88 -14.74 -3.28
C TRP A 28 7.49 -14.12 -3.48
N TYR A 29 6.46 -14.97 -3.62
CA TYR A 29 5.09 -14.52 -3.82
C TYR A 29 4.58 -13.69 -2.65
N VAL A 30 4.79 -14.15 -1.41
CA VAL A 30 4.39 -13.42 -0.21
C VAL A 30 5.11 -12.08 -0.11
N SER A 31 6.41 -12.02 -0.41
CA SER A 31 7.19 -10.78 -0.39
C SER A 31 6.67 -9.75 -1.40
N VAL A 32 6.41 -10.16 -2.65
CA VAL A 32 5.86 -9.28 -3.68
C VAL A 32 4.49 -8.74 -3.27
N GLN A 33 3.63 -9.61 -2.73
CA GLN A 33 2.31 -9.18 -2.27
C GLN A 33 2.40 -8.21 -1.10
N MET A 34 3.30 -8.46 -0.14
CA MET A 34 3.48 -7.60 1.01
C MET A 34 4.03 -6.22 0.64
N MET A 35 4.93 -6.13 -0.34
CA MET A 35 5.37 -4.86 -0.91
C MET A 35 4.22 -4.08 -1.57
N SER A 36 3.32 -4.75 -2.28
CA SER A 36 2.18 -4.07 -2.91
C SER A 36 1.19 -3.48 -1.89
N ILE A 37 1.02 -4.17 -0.75
CA ILE A 37 0.21 -3.70 0.38
C ILE A 37 0.91 -2.51 1.04
N ASP A 38 2.21 -2.61 1.29
CA ASP A 38 3.02 -1.52 1.86
C ASP A 38 2.98 -0.25 0.99
N ASP A 39 3.09 -0.37 -0.34
CA ASP A 39 2.96 0.75 -1.29
C ASP A 39 1.57 1.39 -1.27
N ALA A 40 0.51 0.59 -1.07
CA ALA A 40 -0.86 1.10 -0.96
C ALA A 40 -1.04 1.91 0.33
N TYR A 41 -0.63 1.35 1.47
CA TYR A 41 -0.68 2.04 2.77
C TYR A 41 0.23 3.27 2.81
N SER A 42 1.43 3.18 2.24
CA SER A 42 2.37 4.31 2.15
C SER A 42 1.78 5.45 1.32
N ARG A 43 1.07 5.17 0.22
CA ARG A 43 0.37 6.21 -0.54
C ARG A 43 -0.80 6.84 0.24
N LEU A 44 -1.57 6.04 0.97
CA LEU A 44 -2.65 6.52 1.85
C LEU A 44 -2.09 7.46 2.92
N ILE A 45 -1.06 7.03 3.64
CA ILE A 45 -0.52 7.77 4.78
C ILE A 45 0.33 8.95 4.32
N ALA A 46 1.31 8.73 3.44
CA ALA A 46 2.25 9.78 3.06
C ALA A 46 1.61 10.82 2.16
N ASN A 47 0.84 10.41 1.14
CA ASN A 47 0.29 11.39 0.19
C ASN A 47 -1.07 11.92 0.65
N THR A 48 -2.03 11.04 0.96
CA THR A 48 -3.41 11.49 1.22
C THR A 48 -3.51 12.26 2.53
N ALA A 49 -2.88 11.78 3.61
CA ALA A 49 -2.91 12.50 4.89
C ALA A 49 -2.15 13.83 4.81
N GLU A 50 -0.99 13.89 4.15
CA GLU A 50 -0.26 15.15 3.93
C GLU A 50 -1.05 16.12 3.04
N GLY A 51 -1.78 15.61 2.05
CA GLY A 51 -2.69 16.39 1.21
C GLY A 51 -3.84 16.99 2.02
N ILE A 52 -4.47 16.21 2.90
CA ILE A 52 -5.52 16.67 3.83
C ILE A 52 -4.97 17.71 4.80
N GLN A 53 -3.77 17.50 5.35
CA GLN A 53 -3.10 18.45 6.20
C GLN A 53 -2.83 19.78 5.47
N SER A 54 -2.42 19.71 4.19
CA SER A 54 -2.21 20.88 3.35
C SER A 54 -3.50 21.63 3.09
N ALA A 55 -4.60 20.94 2.77
CA ALA A 55 -5.93 21.56 2.64
C ALA A 55 -6.41 22.20 3.96
N SER A 56 -6.14 21.56 5.10
CA SER A 56 -6.43 22.10 6.42
C SER A 56 -5.60 23.35 6.74
N ARG A 57 -4.32 23.36 6.37
CA ARG A 57 -3.43 24.52 6.48
C ARG A 57 -3.91 25.67 5.60
N ALA A 58 -4.36 25.39 4.37
CA ALA A 58 -4.97 26.41 3.51
C ALA A 58 -6.20 27.06 4.17
N ASN A 59 -7.05 26.29 4.84
CA ASN A 59 -8.16 26.84 5.63
C ASN A 59 -7.68 27.74 6.78
N LEU A 60 -6.60 27.37 7.48
CA LEU A 60 -6.00 28.23 8.52
C LEU A 60 -5.44 29.54 7.94
N LEU A 61 -4.86 29.52 6.73
CA LEU A 61 -4.40 30.72 6.04
C LEU A 61 -5.56 31.64 5.64
N VAL A 62 -6.72 31.08 5.25
CA VAL A 62 -7.95 31.87 5.04
C VAL A 62 -8.43 32.52 6.34
N VAL A 63 -8.36 31.81 7.47
CA VAL A 63 -8.66 32.39 8.80
C VAL A 63 -7.67 33.51 9.14
N ASN A 64 -6.38 33.29 8.88
CA ASN A 64 -5.32 34.28 9.10
C ASN A 64 -5.57 35.55 8.28
N PHE A 65 -5.91 35.40 7.00
CA PHE A 65 -6.27 36.48 6.10
C PHE A 65 -7.45 37.31 6.63
N GLY A 66 -8.50 36.65 7.14
CA GLY A 66 -9.62 37.32 7.79
C GLY A 66 -9.22 38.10 9.04
N ARG A 67 -8.37 37.51 9.89
CA ARG A 67 -7.82 38.18 11.08
C ARG A 67 -7.02 39.45 10.71
N LEU A 68 -6.17 39.36 9.69
CA LEU A 68 -5.38 40.49 9.21
C LEU A 68 -6.25 41.58 8.60
N THR A 69 -7.31 41.21 7.89
CA THR A 69 -8.32 42.13 7.35
C THR A 69 -8.98 42.93 8.48
N TRP A 70 -9.46 42.27 9.54
CA TRP A 70 -10.04 42.96 10.70
C TRP A 70 -9.03 43.84 11.45
N ARG A 71 -7.79 43.39 11.61
CA ARG A 71 -6.74 44.19 12.26
C ARG A 71 -6.42 45.46 11.45
N MET A 72 -6.40 45.34 10.13
CA MET A 72 -6.10 46.43 9.21
C MET A 72 -7.20 47.48 9.16
N GLU A 73 -8.47 47.08 9.24
CA GLU A 73 -9.62 47.99 9.31
C GLU A 73 -9.49 49.00 10.47
N GLY A 74 -9.04 48.51 11.63
CA GLY A 74 -8.88 49.31 12.85
C GLY A 74 -7.57 50.12 12.92
N GLU A 75 -6.59 49.84 12.07
CA GLU A 75 -5.25 50.42 12.14
C GLU A 75 -5.24 51.91 11.75
N THR A 76 -4.45 52.71 12.44
CA THR A 76 -4.30 54.16 12.22
C THR A 76 -2.86 54.57 11.93
N ASP A 77 -1.88 53.75 12.34
CA ASP A 77 -0.48 53.99 12.01
C ASP A 77 -0.17 53.43 10.61
N ILE A 78 0.21 54.31 9.69
CA ILE A 78 0.54 53.95 8.30
C ILE A 78 1.75 53.00 8.23
N ALA A 79 2.73 53.13 9.13
CA ALA A 79 3.88 52.23 9.14
C ALA A 79 3.45 50.80 9.51
N THR A 80 2.59 50.65 10.52
CA THR A 80 2.01 49.37 10.90
C THR A 80 1.05 48.82 9.83
N ALA A 81 0.24 49.67 9.21
CA ALA A 81 -0.63 49.28 8.10
C ALA A 81 0.15 48.67 6.93
N LYS A 82 1.28 49.27 6.53
CA LYS A 82 2.16 48.71 5.48
C LYS A 82 2.69 47.32 5.82
N LYS A 83 3.12 47.11 7.07
CA LYS A 83 3.57 45.78 7.52
C LYS A 83 2.45 44.74 7.45
N LEU A 84 1.22 45.11 7.84
CA LEU A 84 0.06 44.23 7.75
C LEU A 84 -0.32 43.91 6.30
N ILE A 85 -0.15 44.87 5.39
CA ILE A 85 -0.34 44.66 3.94
C ILE A 85 0.65 43.62 3.43
N ASP A 86 1.93 43.75 3.78
CA ASP A 86 2.97 42.81 3.39
C ASP A 86 2.69 41.40 3.95
N GLU A 87 2.36 41.29 5.25
CA GLU A 87 1.99 40.01 5.89
C GLU A 87 0.76 39.35 5.23
N THR A 88 -0.20 40.16 4.77
CA THR A 88 -1.39 39.64 4.10
C THR A 88 -1.07 39.15 2.68
N ASN A 89 -0.22 39.88 1.95
CA ASN A 89 0.26 39.46 0.63
C ASN A 89 1.07 38.16 0.72
N ASP A 90 1.90 38.01 1.76
CA ASP A 90 2.63 36.78 2.08
C ASP A 90 1.67 35.62 2.36
N THR A 91 0.62 35.86 3.17
CA THR A 91 -0.42 34.86 3.46
C THR A 91 -1.11 34.36 2.19
N VAL A 92 -1.42 35.25 1.23
CA VAL A 92 -2.04 34.88 -0.05
C VAL A 92 -1.09 34.08 -0.94
N ARG A 93 0.21 34.38 -0.91
CA ARG A 93 1.23 33.60 -1.63
C ARG A 93 1.38 32.20 -1.02
N GLU A 94 1.56 32.11 0.30
CA GLU A 94 1.66 30.82 1.00
C GLU A 94 0.41 29.96 0.77
N PHE A 95 -0.78 30.59 0.78
CA PHE A 95 -2.03 29.89 0.47
C PHE A 95 -1.99 29.23 -0.92
N ARG A 96 -1.51 29.95 -1.95
CA ARG A 96 -1.42 29.40 -3.31
C ARG A 96 -0.45 28.23 -3.39
N ASP A 97 0.70 28.33 -2.73
CA ASP A 97 1.70 27.26 -2.70
C ASP A 97 1.17 26.00 -2.00
N VAL A 98 0.54 26.17 -0.83
CA VAL A 98 -0.07 25.07 -0.07
C VAL A 98 -1.23 24.43 -0.83
N MET A 99 -2.04 25.21 -1.55
CA MET A 99 -3.12 24.69 -2.38
C MET A 99 -2.63 23.87 -3.57
N GLU A 100 -1.54 24.30 -4.22
CA GLU A 100 -0.92 23.51 -5.30
C GLU A 100 -0.33 22.21 -4.77
N HIS A 101 0.27 22.23 -3.57
CA HIS A 101 0.75 21.01 -2.91
C HIS A 101 -0.41 20.06 -2.57
N ALA A 102 -1.48 20.57 -1.94
CA ALA A 102 -2.68 19.81 -1.64
C ALA A 102 -3.29 19.17 -2.91
N LYS A 103 -3.31 19.91 -4.03
CA LYS A 103 -3.83 19.44 -5.31
C LYS A 103 -3.02 18.27 -5.89
N LYS A 104 -1.69 18.31 -5.79
CA LYS A 104 -0.81 17.22 -6.24
C LYS A 104 -1.04 15.93 -5.44
N LEU A 105 -1.29 16.09 -4.13
CA LEU A 105 -1.47 14.97 -3.21
C LEU A 105 -2.91 14.43 -3.15
N LEU A 106 -3.90 15.26 -3.50
CA LEU A 106 -5.32 14.90 -3.53
C LEU A 106 -5.91 15.00 -4.95
N PRO A 107 -5.46 14.20 -5.92
CA PRO A 107 -5.92 14.28 -7.31
C PRO A 107 -7.44 14.09 -7.44
N LYS A 108 -8.04 13.25 -6.59
CA LYS A 108 -9.51 13.03 -6.52
C LYS A 108 -10.28 14.31 -6.19
N PHE A 109 -9.67 15.25 -5.47
CA PHE A 109 -10.28 16.52 -5.04
C PHE A 109 -9.75 17.73 -5.82
N ALA A 110 -8.90 17.54 -6.83
CA ALA A 110 -8.23 18.61 -7.56
C ALA A 110 -9.18 19.68 -8.10
N ALA A 111 -10.30 19.29 -8.71
CA ALA A 111 -11.29 20.24 -9.24
C ALA A 111 -11.94 21.11 -8.14
N ARG A 112 -12.22 20.53 -6.97
CA ARG A 112 -12.81 21.25 -5.83
C ARG A 112 -11.77 22.17 -5.16
N LEU A 113 -10.52 21.73 -5.09
CA LEU A 113 -9.40 22.57 -4.66
C LEU A 113 -9.18 23.75 -5.62
N ASP A 114 -9.24 23.54 -6.94
CA ASP A 114 -9.16 24.61 -7.93
C ASP A 114 -10.31 25.61 -7.79
N GLN A 115 -11.53 25.13 -7.57
CA GLN A 115 -12.69 25.98 -7.32
C GLN A 115 -12.50 26.82 -6.04
N LEU A 116 -12.03 26.22 -4.94
CA LEU A 116 -11.78 26.92 -3.69
C LEU A 116 -10.66 27.94 -3.82
N ARG A 117 -9.57 27.59 -4.49
CA ARG A 117 -8.49 28.51 -4.82
C ARG A 117 -9.02 29.70 -5.61
N GLY A 118 -9.82 29.47 -6.66
CA GLY A 118 -10.40 30.54 -7.47
C GLY A 118 -11.30 31.48 -6.68
N ARG A 119 -12.02 30.98 -5.67
CA ARG A 119 -12.82 31.81 -4.76
C ARG A 119 -11.96 32.65 -3.82
N VAL A 120 -10.89 32.09 -3.28
CA VAL A 120 -9.93 32.85 -2.45
C VAL A 120 -9.19 33.88 -3.28
N ASP A 121 -8.80 33.56 -4.51
CA ASP A 121 -8.18 34.51 -5.44
C ASP A 121 -9.17 35.64 -5.82
N ALA A 122 -10.46 35.33 -5.98
CA ALA A 122 -11.49 36.36 -6.17
C ALA A 122 -11.60 37.28 -4.95
N MET A 123 -11.69 36.72 -3.74
CA MET A 123 -11.70 37.49 -2.49
C MET A 123 -10.43 38.35 -2.33
N ALA A 124 -9.25 37.81 -2.68
CA ALA A 124 -7.98 38.53 -2.63
C ALA A 124 -7.91 39.68 -3.64
N ARG A 125 -8.67 39.65 -4.74
CA ARG A 125 -8.78 40.77 -5.69
C ARG A 125 -9.59 41.95 -5.15
N ASP A 126 -10.46 41.73 -4.18
CA ASP A 126 -11.21 42.80 -3.51
C ASP A 126 -10.36 43.50 -2.43
N TYR A 127 -9.29 42.86 -1.98
CA TYR A 127 -8.43 43.33 -0.89
C TYR A 127 -7.70 44.67 -1.14
N PRO A 128 -7.20 45.00 -2.34
CA PRO A 128 -6.56 46.29 -2.60
C PRO A 128 -7.44 47.51 -2.31
N ALA A 129 -8.77 47.38 -2.39
CA ALA A 129 -9.69 48.45 -2.02
C ALA A 129 -9.56 48.80 -0.52
N LEU A 130 -9.42 47.79 0.34
CA LEU A 130 -9.17 47.98 1.77
C LEU A 130 -7.79 48.63 2.00
N GLN A 131 -6.75 48.13 1.33
CA GLN A 131 -5.40 48.67 1.45
C GLN A 131 -5.36 50.17 1.13
N ASN A 132 -5.97 50.56 0.00
CA ASN A 132 -6.00 51.95 -0.44
C ASN A 132 -6.78 52.84 0.53
N ALA A 133 -7.93 52.37 1.03
CA ALA A 133 -8.73 53.12 1.99
C ALA A 133 -8.00 53.35 3.33
N VAL A 134 -7.29 52.32 3.82
CA VAL A 134 -6.51 52.40 5.06
C VAL A 134 -5.32 53.34 4.90
N LEU A 135 -4.60 53.28 3.76
CA LEU A 135 -3.49 54.19 3.48
C LEU A 135 -3.92 55.64 3.24
N ALA A 136 -5.16 55.85 2.80
CA ALA A 136 -5.78 57.17 2.67
C ALA A 136 -6.41 57.66 3.99
N SER A 137 -6.34 56.87 5.08
CA SER A 137 -7.02 57.14 6.35
C SER A 137 -8.54 57.33 6.22
N ASP A 138 -9.16 56.74 5.18
CA ASP A 138 -10.61 56.75 4.96
C ASP A 138 -11.25 55.56 5.67
N ARG A 139 -11.71 55.81 6.90
CA ARG A 139 -12.33 54.79 7.76
C ARG A 139 -13.63 54.23 7.17
N ALA A 140 -14.44 55.07 6.53
CA ALA A 140 -15.73 54.63 5.98
C ALA A 140 -15.50 53.69 4.78
N ALA A 141 -14.57 54.05 3.89
CA ALA A 141 -14.19 53.19 2.77
C ALA A 141 -13.50 51.90 3.26
N ALA A 142 -12.66 51.98 4.30
CA ALA A 142 -11.98 50.81 4.87
C ALA A 142 -12.98 49.80 5.45
N THR A 143 -13.94 50.25 6.26
CA THR A 143 -15.00 49.38 6.80
C THR A 143 -15.86 48.77 5.68
N ALA A 144 -16.24 49.55 4.68
CA ALA A 144 -17.02 49.03 3.53
C ALA A 144 -16.24 47.95 2.77
N ALA A 145 -14.95 48.15 2.50
CA ALA A 145 -14.10 47.17 1.82
C ALA A 145 -13.86 45.91 2.69
N ALA A 146 -13.62 46.08 3.99
CA ALA A 146 -13.47 44.96 4.93
C ALA A 146 -14.74 44.10 4.98
N MET A 147 -15.94 44.69 4.92
CA MET A 147 -17.21 43.95 4.87
C MET A 147 -17.36 43.09 3.60
N VAL A 148 -16.90 43.57 2.45
CA VAL A 148 -16.94 42.80 1.18
C VAL A 148 -16.08 41.55 1.29
N VAL A 149 -14.88 41.69 1.85
CA VAL A 149 -13.95 40.59 2.05
C VAL A 149 -14.47 39.60 3.10
N THR A 150 -14.89 40.10 4.26
CA THR A 150 -15.27 39.26 5.40
C THR A 150 -16.52 38.41 5.15
N ARG A 151 -17.47 38.89 4.36
CA ARG A 151 -18.67 38.12 3.95
C ARG A 151 -18.34 36.86 3.14
N GLN A 152 -17.19 36.83 2.46
CA GLN A 152 -16.77 35.68 1.65
C GLN A 152 -16.05 34.60 2.48
N LEU A 153 -15.55 34.95 3.67
CA LEU A 153 -14.72 34.04 4.49
C LEU A 153 -15.49 32.83 4.98
N ASP A 154 -16.64 33.03 5.63
CA ASP A 154 -17.40 31.93 6.23
C ASP A 154 -17.85 30.86 5.23
N PRO A 155 -18.41 31.19 4.04
CA PRO A 155 -18.76 30.16 3.07
C PRO A 155 -17.52 29.46 2.51
N ILE A 156 -16.41 30.17 2.26
CA ILE A 156 -15.14 29.54 1.82
C ILE A 156 -14.63 28.55 2.88
N ARG A 157 -14.64 28.94 4.16
CA ARG A 157 -14.22 28.09 5.29
C ARG A 157 -15.14 26.89 5.50
N ALA A 158 -16.45 27.05 5.27
CA ALA A 158 -17.39 25.93 5.30
C ALA A 158 -17.04 24.90 4.23
N ASP A 159 -16.75 25.34 3.01
CA ASP A 159 -16.39 24.46 1.91
C ASP A 159 -15.03 23.80 2.08
N PHE A 160 -14.04 24.49 2.67
CA PHE A 160 -12.78 23.87 3.07
C PHE A 160 -12.98 22.76 4.11
N ARG A 161 -13.79 23.02 5.15
CA ARG A 161 -14.12 22.00 6.17
C ARG A 161 -14.82 20.80 5.56
N ALA A 162 -15.77 21.03 4.65
CA ALA A 162 -16.46 19.96 3.95
C ALA A 162 -15.51 19.17 3.03
N LEU A 163 -14.59 19.83 2.32
CA LEU A 163 -13.58 19.17 1.51
C LEU A 163 -12.66 18.28 2.36
N VAL A 164 -12.17 18.80 3.49
CA VAL A 164 -11.32 18.04 4.41
C VAL A 164 -12.07 16.82 4.96
N ALA A 165 -13.32 17.00 5.41
CA ALA A 165 -14.13 15.90 5.92
C ALA A 165 -14.40 14.82 4.85
N ASP A 166 -14.67 15.22 3.61
CA ASP A 166 -14.88 14.28 2.49
C ASP A 166 -13.58 13.55 2.12
N ALA A 167 -12.43 14.24 2.20
CA ALA A 167 -11.12 13.66 1.94
C ALA A 167 -10.72 12.67 3.04
N ASP A 168 -10.92 13.01 4.32
CA ASP A 168 -10.73 12.10 5.45
C ASP A 168 -11.63 10.86 5.32
N LYS A 169 -12.90 11.05 4.96
CA LYS A 169 -13.82 9.94 4.75
C LYS A 169 -13.36 9.02 3.61
N ALA A 170 -12.97 9.60 2.47
CA ALA A 170 -12.47 8.83 1.33
C ALA A 170 -11.19 8.05 1.68
N MET A 171 -10.28 8.66 2.45
CA MET A 171 -9.05 8.00 2.93
C MET A 171 -9.37 6.81 3.84
N ASN A 172 -10.32 6.97 4.76
CA ASN A 172 -10.74 5.87 5.64
C ASN A 172 -11.43 4.74 4.86
N GLU A 173 -12.30 5.05 3.90
CA GLU A 173 -12.94 4.04 3.04
C GLU A 173 -11.91 3.26 2.21
N GLU A 174 -10.88 3.92 1.69
CA GLU A 174 -9.81 3.27 0.93
C GLU A 174 -8.88 2.44 1.83
N SER A 175 -8.62 2.89 3.07
CA SER A 175 -7.92 2.11 4.10
C SER A 175 -8.69 0.85 4.51
N ASP A 176 -10.00 0.96 4.70
CA ASP A 176 -10.87 -0.17 5.03
C ASP A 176 -10.93 -1.19 3.89
N ALA A 177 -11.02 -0.72 2.64
CA ALA A 177 -10.98 -1.57 1.46
C ALA A 177 -9.62 -2.30 1.33
N ALA A 178 -8.50 -1.60 1.51
CA ALA A 178 -7.16 -2.20 1.50
C ALA A 178 -6.98 -3.24 2.60
N THR A 179 -7.57 -3.00 3.77
CA THR A 179 -7.58 -3.95 4.89
C THR A 179 -8.37 -5.21 4.53
N ALA A 180 -9.58 -5.06 3.96
CA ALA A 180 -10.40 -6.17 3.53
C ALA A 180 -9.72 -7.03 2.45
N ASP A 181 -9.10 -6.38 1.46
CA ASP A 181 -8.33 -7.05 0.41
C ASP A 181 -7.11 -7.80 0.97
N THR A 182 -6.45 -7.23 1.98
CA THR A 182 -5.34 -7.89 2.69
C THR A 182 -5.83 -9.18 3.36
N TYR A 183 -6.94 -9.14 4.11
CA TYR A 183 -7.48 -10.34 4.74
C TYR A 183 -7.88 -11.43 3.72
N GLY A 184 -8.53 -11.04 2.63
CA GLY A 184 -8.88 -11.95 1.54
C GLY A 184 -7.64 -12.60 0.91
N THR A 185 -6.63 -11.79 0.62
CA THR A 185 -5.37 -12.22 0.01
C THR A 185 -4.59 -13.15 0.95
N VAL A 186 -4.49 -12.82 2.24
CA VAL A 186 -3.83 -13.66 3.25
C VAL A 186 -4.52 -15.02 3.34
N LYS A 187 -5.85 -15.04 3.42
CA LYS A 187 -6.61 -16.30 3.51
C LYS A 187 -6.43 -17.16 2.25
N MET A 188 -6.54 -16.57 1.07
CA MET A 188 -6.37 -17.28 -0.19
C MET A 188 -4.94 -17.81 -0.36
N THR A 189 -3.94 -17.00 -0.01
CA THR A 189 -2.53 -17.40 -0.06
C THR A 189 -2.24 -18.52 0.94
N ALA A 190 -2.77 -18.45 2.16
CA ALA A 190 -2.62 -19.51 3.15
C ALA A 190 -3.23 -20.84 2.66
N ILE A 191 -4.43 -20.81 2.08
CA ILE A 191 -5.07 -21.99 1.51
C ILE A 191 -4.26 -22.54 0.32
N ALA A 192 -3.81 -21.68 -0.59
CA ALA A 192 -3.00 -22.09 -1.74
C ALA A 192 -1.67 -22.72 -1.31
N LEU A 193 -1.00 -22.15 -0.30
CA LEU A 193 0.22 -22.70 0.27
C LEU A 193 -0.02 -24.05 0.96
N ALA A 194 -1.10 -24.18 1.74
CA ALA A 194 -1.47 -25.45 2.37
C ALA A 194 -1.76 -26.56 1.34
N LEU A 195 -2.51 -26.24 0.27
CA LEU A 195 -2.79 -27.18 -0.81
C LEU A 195 -1.53 -27.55 -1.59
N SER A 196 -0.69 -26.57 -1.92
CA SER A 196 0.58 -26.82 -2.62
C SER A 196 1.52 -27.72 -1.80
N LEU A 197 1.58 -27.52 -0.48
CA LEU A 197 2.32 -28.37 0.44
C LEU A 197 1.76 -29.81 0.45
N ALA A 198 0.44 -29.97 0.55
CA ALA A 198 -0.19 -31.28 0.53
C ALA A 198 0.09 -32.04 -0.78
N VAL A 199 0.04 -31.34 -1.92
CA VAL A 199 0.37 -31.91 -3.24
C VAL A 199 1.84 -32.32 -3.32
N VAL A 200 2.76 -31.47 -2.86
CA VAL A 200 4.19 -31.77 -2.83
C VAL A 200 4.48 -32.99 -1.95
N ILE A 201 3.89 -33.06 -0.75
CA ILE A 201 4.02 -34.22 0.14
C ILE A 201 3.47 -35.48 -0.53
N ALA A 202 2.30 -35.42 -1.17
CA ALA A 202 1.71 -36.55 -1.87
C ALA A 202 2.63 -37.07 -2.99
N ILE A 203 3.23 -36.17 -3.78
CA ILE A 203 4.21 -36.52 -4.82
C ILE A 203 5.42 -37.22 -4.20
N ILE A 204 5.98 -36.68 -3.12
CA ILE A 204 7.13 -37.27 -2.43
C ILE A 204 6.79 -38.67 -1.91
N VAL A 205 5.64 -38.83 -1.26
CA VAL A 205 5.17 -40.13 -0.73
C VAL A 205 5.04 -41.15 -1.86
N VAL A 206 4.39 -40.79 -2.97
CA VAL A 206 4.22 -41.69 -4.13
C VAL A 206 5.57 -42.06 -4.74
N VAL A 207 6.47 -41.10 -4.94
CA VAL A 207 7.81 -41.35 -5.49
C VAL A 207 8.61 -42.27 -4.57
N VAL A 208 8.64 -42.01 -3.26
CA VAL A 208 9.40 -42.82 -2.29
C VAL A 208 8.80 -44.22 -2.16
N GLN A 209 7.46 -44.34 -2.07
CA GLN A 209 6.78 -45.63 -1.98
C GLN A 209 7.06 -46.50 -3.21
N THR A 210 6.93 -45.95 -4.41
CA THR A 210 7.04 -46.73 -5.65
C THR A 210 8.49 -47.03 -6.04
N THR A 211 9.44 -46.12 -5.76
CA THR A 211 10.83 -46.26 -6.23
C THR A 211 11.77 -46.87 -5.20
N VAL A 212 11.47 -46.78 -3.91
CA VAL A 212 12.35 -47.25 -2.82
C VAL A 212 11.64 -48.30 -1.96
N VAL A 213 10.53 -47.94 -1.30
CA VAL A 213 9.91 -48.80 -0.26
C VAL A 213 9.38 -50.10 -0.85
N ALA A 214 8.46 -50.05 -1.82
CA ALA A 214 7.84 -51.25 -2.37
C ALA A 214 8.84 -52.24 -3.01
N PRO A 215 9.86 -51.78 -3.78
CA PRO A 215 10.92 -52.66 -4.28
C PRO A 215 11.73 -53.35 -3.16
N ILE A 216 12.12 -52.61 -2.11
CA ILE A 216 12.85 -53.19 -0.98
C ILE A 216 12.00 -54.24 -0.26
N THR A 217 10.73 -53.94 0.00
CA THR A 217 9.80 -54.90 0.64
C THR A 217 9.63 -56.17 -0.20
N ARG A 218 9.60 -56.07 -1.54
CA ARG A 218 9.54 -57.24 -2.43
C ARG A 218 10.80 -58.10 -2.36
N ILE A 219 11.98 -57.48 -2.30
CA ILE A 219 13.25 -58.20 -2.13
C ILE A 219 13.26 -58.93 -0.78
N ILE A 220 12.85 -58.26 0.30
CA ILE A 220 12.75 -58.87 1.65
C ILE A 220 11.79 -60.06 1.65
N ALA A 221 10.60 -59.93 1.05
CA ALA A 221 9.63 -61.02 0.98
C ALA A 221 10.15 -62.22 0.15
N THR A 222 10.95 -61.97 -0.90
CA THR A 222 11.56 -63.04 -1.69
C THR A 222 12.68 -63.75 -0.92
N MET A 223 13.49 -62.99 -0.18
CA MET A 223 14.48 -63.49 0.77
C MET A 223 13.86 -64.41 1.83
N GLU A 224 12.74 -64.01 2.43
CA GLU A 224 12.03 -64.82 3.43
C GLU A 224 11.54 -66.15 2.85
N ARG A 225 11.04 -66.15 1.59
CA ARG A 225 10.63 -67.38 0.88
C ARG A 225 11.82 -68.32 0.62
N LEU A 226 12.93 -67.78 0.14
CA LEU A 226 14.17 -68.54 -0.10
C LEU A 226 14.69 -69.16 1.22
N ALA A 227 14.70 -68.40 2.31
CA ALA A 227 15.07 -68.90 3.63
C ALA A 227 14.11 -69.99 4.14
N GLY A 228 12.84 -69.95 3.72
CA GLY A 228 11.82 -70.97 4.00
C GLY A 228 11.91 -72.24 3.12
N GLY A 229 12.89 -72.33 2.22
CA GLY A 229 13.12 -73.50 1.37
C GLY A 229 12.46 -73.45 -0.02
N ASP A 230 11.90 -72.30 -0.42
CA ASP A 230 11.33 -72.08 -1.75
C ASP A 230 12.39 -71.53 -2.72
N TYR A 231 13.17 -72.45 -3.30
CA TYR A 231 14.28 -72.12 -4.22
C TYR A 231 13.83 -71.76 -5.65
N ASP A 232 12.55 -71.94 -5.99
CA ASP A 232 11.99 -71.57 -7.30
C ASP A 232 11.51 -70.10 -7.33
N ALA A 233 11.65 -69.36 -6.22
CA ALA A 233 11.24 -67.96 -6.13
C ALA A 233 12.10 -67.05 -7.04
N GLU A 234 11.49 -66.48 -8.08
CA GLU A 234 12.18 -65.57 -9.01
C GLU A 234 12.50 -64.21 -8.36
N LEU A 235 13.77 -63.80 -8.41
CA LEU A 235 14.21 -62.55 -7.80
C LEU A 235 13.90 -61.34 -8.71
N ILE A 236 12.88 -60.56 -8.33
CA ILE A 236 12.43 -59.40 -9.09
C ILE A 236 13.31 -58.17 -8.79
N GLY A 237 13.77 -57.47 -9.82
CA GLY A 237 14.45 -56.16 -9.69
C GLY A 237 15.94 -56.12 -10.03
N THR A 238 16.51 -57.25 -10.46
CA THR A 238 17.93 -57.40 -10.86
C THR A 238 18.36 -56.49 -12.02
N ALA A 239 17.43 -56.09 -12.89
CA ALA A 239 17.67 -55.20 -14.03
C ALA A 239 17.87 -53.71 -13.65
N ARG A 240 17.62 -53.33 -12.38
CA ARG A 240 17.76 -51.93 -11.93
C ARG A 240 19.22 -51.53 -11.79
N LYS A 241 19.55 -50.28 -12.16
CA LYS A 241 20.93 -49.75 -12.09
C LYS A 241 21.25 -48.98 -10.81
N ASP A 242 20.31 -48.90 -9.86
CA ASP A 242 20.48 -48.18 -8.59
C ASP A 242 20.85 -49.11 -7.43
N GLU A 243 20.97 -48.56 -6.21
CA GLU A 243 21.34 -49.30 -5.00
C GLU A 243 20.39 -50.45 -4.70
N VAL A 244 19.09 -50.28 -4.99
CA VAL A 244 18.08 -51.34 -4.85
C VAL A 244 18.39 -52.52 -5.78
N GLY A 245 18.76 -52.24 -7.04
CA GLY A 245 19.19 -53.27 -7.98
C GLY A 245 20.51 -53.93 -7.62
N MET A 246 21.43 -53.21 -6.98
CA MET A 246 22.65 -53.81 -6.45
C MET A 246 22.33 -54.83 -5.36
N ILE A 247 21.46 -54.50 -4.41
CA ILE A 247 20.99 -55.44 -3.39
C ILE A 247 20.38 -56.68 -4.04
N ALA A 248 19.45 -56.50 -4.99
CA ALA A 248 18.82 -57.62 -5.69
C ALA A 248 19.78 -58.52 -6.50
N ARG A 249 20.99 -58.08 -6.85
CA ARG A 249 21.96 -58.92 -7.58
C ARG A 249 22.93 -59.67 -6.68
N THR A 250 23.06 -59.25 -5.42
CA THR A 250 24.01 -59.83 -4.46
C THR A 250 23.39 -60.95 -3.64
N VAL A 251 22.06 -61.02 -3.64
CA VAL A 251 21.23 -62.03 -2.98
C VAL A 251 20.93 -63.15 -3.97
#